data_AF-A0AAQ0A2T9-F1
#
_entry.id   AF-A0AAQ0A2T9-F1
#
_cell.length_a   1.000
_cell.length_b   1.000
_cell.length_c   1.000
_cell.angle_alpha   90.00
_cell.angle_beta   90.00
_cell.angle_gamma   90.00
#
_symmetry.space_group_name_H-M   'P 1'
#
loop_
_entity.id
_entity.type
_entity.pdbx_description
1 polymer ?
#
loop_
_entity_poly.entity_id
_entity_poly.type
_entity_poly.pdbx_seq_one_letter_code
_entity_poly.pdbx_strand_id
1 'polypeptide(L)'
;MKKKPLFRTFMCAALIGSLLAPVAVQADTGTAAKTKEQSKISSALYKRFEKEGKVTFLIKMKSQANLQQAATAAEKRAKASVMTVKKAKEIKRSAVLTSLRTKAERTQKDLKSFLEKEEKKGTAKKVESFYIVNGIAVTATKDVMEKAASFPEVEKVLPNQKIKLGNTEKPTVESKTTADRTPASNIEQVHAPDVWKKRYKGKGAVVASIDTGVEWDHPALKTKYRGYNPSKPNSPDNEFNWFDAVSNKKTPYDDLGHGTHVTGTMVGSEAGGKNQIGVAPTAKWIAVKAFSEDGGDEKSLLAAGEWILAPKDAKGKAHPEKAPDVVNNSWAGERGLDEWYLDIVKAWRAADIFPAFAAGNVSEFEPGGPGSVENPSNYPQSFAIGAVDSSNALADFSLQGPSPYDEIKPDISAPGVSIRSAYPGHKYAAMNGTSMATPHVSGIVALMREANPDLTVDEIERILLKTATPLTDKTFKKSPNNGYGYGLVNALKAFDAAKKTK
;
A
#
# COMPACT_ATOMS: atom_id res chain seq x y z
N MET A 1 101.04 -39.36 15.61
CA MET A 1 100.40 -40.66 15.30
C MET A 1 99.59 -40.53 14.01
N LYS A 2 99.84 -41.44 13.05
CA LYS A 2 99.16 -41.78 11.77
C LYS A 2 98.82 -40.66 10.75
N LYS A 3 99.29 -40.89 9.51
CA LYS A 3 99.27 -40.02 8.31
C LYS A 3 98.13 -40.38 7.33
N LYS A 4 97.73 -39.38 6.53
CA LYS A 4 96.89 -39.28 5.28
C LYS A 4 97.09 -40.43 4.24
N PRO A 5 96.41 -40.54 3.06
CA PRO A 5 95.76 -39.52 2.18
C PRO A 5 94.46 -40.04 1.44
N LEU A 6 93.79 -39.41 0.44
CA LEU A 6 94.26 -39.12 -0.91
C LEU A 6 93.10 -38.69 -1.88
N PHE A 7 93.43 -37.77 -2.80
CA PHE A 7 92.96 -37.56 -4.18
C PHE A 7 91.56 -37.01 -4.54
N ARG A 8 91.57 -36.45 -5.76
CA ARG A 8 90.79 -35.36 -6.36
C ARG A 8 90.42 -35.84 -7.78
N THR A 9 89.32 -35.33 -8.32
CA THR A 9 89.06 -35.01 -9.75
C THR A 9 88.39 -36.01 -10.71
N PHE A 10 87.48 -35.41 -11.52
CA PHE A 10 86.96 -35.70 -12.87
C PHE A 10 85.94 -36.84 -13.09
N MET A 11 84.74 -36.49 -13.56
CA MET A 11 84.35 -36.66 -14.97
C MET A 11 83.02 -35.94 -15.32
N CYS A 12 83.03 -35.20 -16.43
CA CYS A 12 81.84 -34.69 -17.13
C CYS A 12 81.11 -35.80 -17.87
N ALA A 13 79.77 -35.70 -17.97
CA ALA A 13 78.99 -36.18 -19.10
C ALA A 13 77.66 -35.41 -19.17
N ALA A 14 77.22 -35.14 -20.40
CA ALA A 14 76.28 -34.09 -20.77
C ALA A 14 74.86 -34.59 -21.10
N LEU A 15 73.95 -33.60 -21.11
CA LEU A 15 72.86 -33.38 -22.08
C LEU A 15 71.52 -34.16 -21.98
N ILE A 16 70.51 -33.44 -22.49
CA ILE A 16 69.09 -33.78 -22.77
C ILE A 16 68.16 -33.48 -21.57
N GLY A 17 67.09 -32.70 -21.66
CA GLY A 17 66.39 -32.08 -22.78
C GLY A 17 65.16 -31.35 -22.23
N SER A 18 64.76 -30.30 -22.92
CA SER A 18 63.63 -29.38 -22.68
C SER A 18 62.26 -30.05 -22.48
N LEU A 19 61.43 -29.45 -21.62
CA LEU A 19 60.02 -29.12 -21.91
C LEU A 19 59.47 -28.18 -20.82
N LEU A 20 59.34 -26.90 -21.18
CA LEU A 20 58.53 -25.91 -20.46
C LEU A 20 57.06 -26.26 -20.72
N ALA A 21 56.35 -26.70 -19.68
CA ALA A 21 54.90 -26.80 -19.73
C ALA A 21 54.29 -25.40 -19.60
N PRO A 22 53.33 -25.00 -20.46
CA PRO A 22 52.61 -23.75 -20.26
C PRO A 22 51.72 -23.89 -19.03
N VAL A 23 51.94 -23.02 -18.04
CA VAL A 23 50.99 -22.81 -16.94
C VAL A 23 49.70 -22.30 -17.57
N ALA A 24 48.66 -23.13 -17.57
CA ALA A 24 47.33 -22.70 -17.94
C ALA A 24 46.87 -21.66 -16.91
N VAL A 25 46.87 -20.39 -17.30
CA VAL A 25 46.13 -19.33 -16.63
C VAL A 25 44.66 -19.70 -16.79
N GLN A 26 44.07 -20.29 -15.74
CA GLN A 26 42.62 -20.32 -15.61
C GLN A 26 42.17 -18.88 -15.55
N ALA A 27 41.61 -18.40 -16.66
CA ALA A 27 40.84 -17.17 -16.70
C ALA A 27 39.72 -17.34 -15.66
N ASP A 28 39.87 -16.63 -14.55
CA ASP A 28 38.76 -16.29 -13.69
C ASP A 28 37.74 -15.63 -14.62
N THR A 29 36.62 -16.32 -14.87
CA THR A 29 35.52 -15.80 -15.68
C THR A 29 34.87 -14.70 -14.86
N GLY A 30 35.53 -13.55 -14.83
CA GLY A 30 35.05 -12.34 -14.21
C GLY A 30 33.68 -12.05 -14.76
N THR A 31 32.73 -11.87 -13.85
CA THR A 31 31.43 -11.29 -14.16
C THR A 31 31.72 -9.97 -14.84
N ALA A 32 31.50 -9.89 -16.17
CA ALA A 32 31.72 -8.68 -16.92
C ALA A 32 30.99 -7.53 -16.20
N ALA A 33 31.71 -6.45 -15.88
CA ALA A 33 31.12 -5.30 -15.21
C ALA A 33 29.91 -4.83 -16.04
N LYS A 34 28.71 -4.84 -15.42
CA LYS A 34 27.49 -4.41 -16.09
C LYS A 34 27.68 -3.01 -16.67
N THR A 35 27.19 -2.78 -17.89
CA THR A 35 27.16 -1.41 -18.43
C THR A 35 26.32 -0.51 -17.52
N LYS A 36 26.54 0.81 -17.59
CA LYS A 36 25.78 1.80 -16.80
C LYS A 36 24.27 1.63 -17.00
N GLU A 37 23.84 1.24 -18.19
CA GLU A 37 22.45 0.98 -18.55
C GLU A 37 21.93 -0.32 -17.93
N GLN A 38 22.73 -1.40 -17.96
CA GLN A 38 22.39 -2.68 -17.33
C GLN A 38 22.31 -2.58 -15.80
N SER A 39 22.97 -1.58 -15.19
CA SER A 39 22.88 -1.32 -13.75
C SER A 39 21.50 -0.81 -13.31
N LYS A 40 20.71 -0.22 -14.22
CA LYS A 40 19.34 0.25 -13.94
C LYS A 40 18.32 -0.90 -13.91
N ILE A 41 18.65 -2.05 -14.49
CA ILE A 41 17.73 -3.16 -14.68
C ILE A 41 17.87 -4.15 -13.53
N SER A 42 16.74 -4.49 -12.90
CA SER A 42 16.69 -5.54 -11.90
C SER A 42 17.14 -6.88 -12.48
N SER A 43 18.06 -7.56 -11.80
CA SER A 43 18.57 -8.87 -12.23
C SER A 43 17.47 -9.93 -12.32
N ALA A 44 16.39 -9.79 -11.55
CA ALA A 44 15.25 -10.69 -11.59
C ALA A 44 14.55 -10.71 -12.96
N LEU A 45 14.59 -9.61 -13.73
CA LEU A 45 13.97 -9.53 -15.05
C LEU A 45 14.67 -10.42 -16.08
N TYR A 46 16.00 -10.49 -16.04
CA TYR A 46 16.77 -11.33 -16.96
C TYR A 46 16.38 -12.81 -16.85
N LYS A 47 16.19 -13.31 -15.62
CA LYS A 47 15.77 -14.69 -15.36
C LYS A 47 14.38 -15.00 -15.95
N ARG A 48 13.49 -14.01 -16.02
CA ARG A 48 12.14 -14.20 -16.59
C ARG A 48 12.17 -14.36 -18.11
N PHE A 49 13.08 -13.65 -18.79
CA PHE A 49 13.26 -13.76 -20.24
C PHE A 49 13.84 -15.11 -20.70
N GLU A 50 14.40 -15.92 -19.80
CA GLU A 50 14.80 -17.30 -20.12
C GLU A 50 13.59 -18.20 -20.43
N LYS A 51 12.41 -17.85 -19.92
CA LYS A 51 11.17 -18.64 -20.05
C LYS A 51 10.10 -17.95 -20.89
N GLU A 52 10.11 -16.63 -20.94
CA GLU A 52 9.06 -15.81 -21.57
C GLU A 52 9.66 -14.92 -22.67
N GLY A 53 9.09 -14.95 -23.89
CA GLY A 53 9.54 -14.06 -24.98
C GLY A 53 9.21 -12.57 -24.74
N LYS A 54 8.24 -12.27 -23.87
CA LYS A 54 7.90 -10.91 -23.43
C LYS A 54 7.52 -10.92 -21.96
N VAL A 55 8.04 -9.97 -21.19
CA VAL A 55 7.81 -9.85 -19.74
C VAL A 55 7.20 -8.48 -19.45
N THR A 56 6.33 -8.40 -18.43
CA THR A 56 5.82 -7.12 -17.91
C THR A 56 6.79 -6.56 -16.88
N PHE A 57 7.22 -5.32 -17.08
CA PHE A 57 8.12 -4.60 -16.18
C PHE A 57 7.70 -3.15 -15.99
N LEU A 58 8.17 -2.56 -14.89
CA LEU A 58 7.90 -1.19 -14.48
C LEU A 58 9.14 -0.33 -14.71
N ILE A 59 8.98 0.79 -15.42
CA ILE A 59 10.03 1.75 -15.68
C ILE A 59 9.80 2.96 -14.78
N LYS A 60 10.69 3.20 -13.83
CA LYS A 60 10.68 4.38 -12.95
C LYS A 60 11.50 5.51 -13.57
N MET A 61 10.91 6.70 -13.62
CA MET A 61 11.58 7.89 -14.15
C MET A 61 12.35 8.60 -13.02
N LYS A 62 13.52 9.16 -13.36
CA LYS A 62 14.45 9.78 -12.40
C LYS A 62 13.91 11.04 -11.73
N SER A 63 13.14 11.84 -12.46
CA SER A 63 12.64 13.13 -11.98
C SER A 63 11.23 13.01 -11.43
N GLN A 64 11.02 13.19 -10.14
CA GLN A 64 9.70 13.26 -9.52
C GLN A 64 9.13 14.69 -9.45
N ALA A 65 7.83 14.82 -9.21
CA ALA A 65 7.16 16.10 -9.00
C ALA A 65 7.37 16.62 -7.56
N ASN A 66 7.45 17.94 -7.37
CA ASN A 66 7.53 18.52 -6.03
C ASN A 66 6.11 18.74 -5.47
N LEU A 67 5.60 17.72 -4.77
CA LEU A 67 4.22 17.70 -4.28
C LEU A 67 4.00 18.65 -3.10
N GLN A 68 4.99 18.75 -2.20
CA GLN A 68 4.91 19.66 -1.06
C GLN A 68 4.78 21.11 -1.52
N GLN A 69 5.58 21.51 -2.50
CA GLN A 69 5.51 22.86 -3.07
C GLN A 69 4.14 23.12 -3.72
N ALA A 70 3.62 22.17 -4.50
CA ALA A 70 2.32 22.31 -5.17
C ALA A 70 1.18 22.44 -4.15
N ALA A 71 1.15 21.56 -3.13
CA ALA A 71 0.17 21.58 -2.06
C ALA A 71 0.22 22.88 -1.24
N THR A 72 1.41 23.27 -0.77
CA THR A 72 1.60 24.47 0.05
C THR A 72 1.22 25.75 -0.71
N ALA A 73 1.55 25.83 -2.00
CA ALA A 73 1.18 26.99 -2.82
C ALA A 73 -0.34 27.08 -3.01
N ALA A 74 -1.01 25.94 -3.21
CA ALA A 74 -2.46 25.88 -3.34
C ALA A 74 -3.18 26.28 -2.05
N GLU A 75 -2.71 25.79 -0.90
CA GLU A 75 -3.25 26.17 0.42
C GLU A 75 -3.12 27.67 0.69
N LYS A 76 -1.93 28.24 0.43
CA LYS A 76 -1.70 29.69 0.61
C LYS A 76 -2.68 30.52 -0.22
N ARG A 77 -2.93 30.12 -1.47
CA ARG A 77 -3.91 30.78 -2.35
C ARG A 77 -5.33 30.63 -1.82
N ALA A 78 -5.72 29.43 -1.40
CA ALA A 78 -7.07 29.18 -0.87
C ALA A 78 -7.35 30.00 0.40
N LYS A 79 -6.37 30.11 1.31
CA LYS A 79 -6.46 30.95 2.52
C LYS A 79 -6.59 32.44 2.19
N ALA A 80 -5.83 32.93 1.22
CA ALA A 80 -5.89 34.33 0.79
C ALA A 80 -7.24 34.72 0.14
N SER A 81 -7.97 33.75 -0.43
CA SER A 81 -9.24 33.99 -1.12
C SER A 81 -10.50 33.69 -0.30
N VAL A 82 -10.38 33.44 1.02
CA VAL A 82 -11.51 33.18 1.94
C VAL A 82 -12.49 32.11 1.40
N MET A 83 -11.94 30.99 0.94
CA MET A 83 -12.73 29.90 0.35
C MET A 83 -13.32 28.95 1.41
N THR A 84 -14.37 28.21 1.06
CA THR A 84 -14.85 27.11 1.90
C THR A 84 -13.80 26.00 2.00
N VAL A 85 -13.76 25.27 3.12
CA VAL A 85 -12.86 24.13 3.34
C VAL A 85 -12.91 23.13 2.19
N LYS A 86 -14.12 22.80 1.72
CA LYS A 86 -14.32 21.91 0.57
C LYS A 86 -13.61 22.44 -0.68
N LYS A 87 -13.76 23.73 -0.98
CA LYS A 87 -13.17 24.32 -2.18
C LYS A 87 -11.64 24.43 -2.08
N ALA A 88 -11.12 24.75 -0.89
CA ALA A 88 -9.68 24.76 -0.62
C ALA A 88 -9.06 23.37 -0.86
N LYS A 89 -9.71 22.33 -0.33
CA LYS A 89 -9.31 20.92 -0.53
C LYS A 89 -9.34 20.51 -1.99
N GLU A 90 -10.39 20.86 -2.74
CA GLU A 90 -10.47 20.63 -4.19
C GLU A 90 -9.29 21.26 -4.94
N ILE A 91 -8.97 22.53 -4.67
CA ILE A 91 -7.88 23.26 -5.34
C ILE A 91 -6.52 22.64 -5.00
N LYS A 92 -6.30 22.26 -3.74
CA LYS A 92 -5.07 21.55 -3.31
C LYS A 92 -4.90 20.24 -4.09
N ARG A 93 -5.94 19.41 -4.16
CA ARG A 93 -5.89 18.13 -4.89
C ARG A 93 -5.69 18.33 -6.39
N SER A 94 -6.36 19.32 -6.99
CA SER A 94 -6.14 19.69 -8.39
C SER A 94 -4.69 20.13 -8.64
N ALA A 95 -4.09 20.91 -7.75
CA ALA A 95 -2.70 21.34 -7.88
C ALA A 95 -1.71 20.16 -7.81
N VAL A 96 -1.93 19.22 -6.90
CA VAL A 96 -1.14 17.97 -6.82
C VAL A 96 -1.27 17.16 -8.11
N LEU A 97 -2.50 16.92 -8.59
CA LEU A 97 -2.77 16.20 -9.82
C LEU A 97 -2.10 16.87 -11.03
N THR A 98 -2.24 18.18 -11.18
CA THR A 98 -1.61 18.93 -12.28
C THR A 98 -0.08 18.82 -12.22
N SER A 99 0.52 18.98 -11.03
CA SER A 99 1.98 18.87 -10.86
C SER A 99 2.50 17.49 -11.29
N LEU A 100 1.82 16.42 -10.88
CA LEU A 100 2.16 15.04 -11.27
C LEU A 100 2.01 14.82 -12.78
N ARG A 101 0.86 15.20 -13.35
CA ARG A 101 0.58 15.01 -14.79
C ARG A 101 1.54 15.79 -15.67
N THR A 102 1.75 17.07 -15.39
CA THR A 102 2.71 17.90 -16.14
C THR A 102 4.12 17.35 -16.05
N LYS A 103 4.52 16.82 -14.88
CA LYS A 103 5.82 16.17 -14.73
C LYS A 103 5.91 14.93 -15.62
N ALA A 104 4.94 14.02 -15.52
CA ALA A 104 4.91 12.78 -16.27
C ALA A 104 4.85 13.01 -17.78
N GLU A 105 3.91 13.82 -18.27
CA GLU A 105 3.75 14.14 -19.68
C GLU A 105 5.04 14.72 -20.29
N ARG A 106 5.75 15.57 -19.54
CA ARG A 106 7.02 16.16 -19.99
C ARG A 106 8.17 15.15 -19.99
N THR A 107 8.33 14.37 -18.91
CA THR A 107 9.52 13.50 -18.77
C THR A 107 9.37 12.14 -19.42
N GLN A 108 8.15 11.65 -19.63
CA GLN A 108 7.91 10.34 -20.25
C GLN A 108 7.83 10.41 -21.78
N LYS A 109 7.77 11.61 -22.37
CA LYS A 109 7.45 11.82 -23.80
C LYS A 109 8.28 10.94 -24.75
N ASP A 110 9.60 10.95 -24.61
CA ASP A 110 10.49 10.30 -25.56
C ASP A 110 10.47 8.78 -25.40
N LEU A 111 10.59 8.31 -24.14
CA LEU A 111 10.42 6.89 -23.81
C LEU A 111 9.06 6.35 -24.27
N LYS A 112 7.96 7.05 -24.00
CA LYS A 112 6.61 6.64 -24.39
C LYS A 112 6.49 6.55 -25.91
N SER A 113 7.01 7.55 -26.64
CA SER A 113 7.04 7.54 -28.10
C SER A 113 7.85 6.37 -28.67
N PHE A 114 8.93 5.96 -28.00
CA PHE A 114 9.67 4.75 -28.35
C PHE A 114 8.84 3.48 -28.11
N LEU A 115 8.25 3.34 -26.93
CA LEU A 115 7.46 2.15 -26.59
C LEU A 115 6.23 1.98 -27.50
N GLU A 116 5.54 3.06 -27.86
CA GLU A 116 4.42 3.05 -28.81
C GLU A 116 4.86 2.61 -30.23
N LYS A 117 6.10 2.93 -30.65
CA LYS A 117 6.66 2.41 -31.91
C LYS A 117 6.94 0.92 -31.80
N GLU A 118 7.44 0.44 -30.67
CA GLU A 118 7.66 -0.98 -30.42
C GLU A 118 6.34 -1.77 -30.30
N GLU A 119 5.25 -1.15 -29.84
CA GLU A 119 3.91 -1.76 -29.91
C GLU A 119 3.48 -1.99 -31.36
N LYS A 120 3.70 -1.02 -32.26
CA LYS A 120 3.40 -1.15 -33.70
C LYS A 120 4.24 -2.24 -34.38
N LYS A 121 5.47 -2.48 -33.91
CA LYS A 121 6.34 -3.56 -34.37
C LYS A 121 5.98 -4.93 -33.77
N GLY A 122 5.09 -4.96 -32.79
CA GLY A 122 4.74 -6.19 -32.09
C GLY A 122 5.84 -6.68 -31.15
N THR A 123 6.80 -5.86 -30.74
CA THR A 123 7.85 -6.17 -29.75
C THR A 123 7.47 -5.69 -28.35
N ALA A 124 6.55 -4.73 -28.24
CA ALA A 124 5.89 -4.33 -27.00
C ALA A 124 4.37 -4.51 -27.07
N LYS A 125 3.69 -4.46 -25.92
CA LYS A 125 2.23 -4.34 -25.78
C LYS A 125 1.90 -3.78 -24.39
N LYS A 126 0.69 -3.21 -24.25
CA LYS A 126 0.13 -2.71 -22.99
C LYS A 126 1.01 -1.63 -22.35
N VAL A 127 1.43 -0.64 -23.14
CA VAL A 127 2.13 0.54 -22.61
C VAL A 127 1.17 1.37 -21.77
N GLU A 128 1.40 1.42 -20.46
CA GLU A 128 0.54 2.11 -19.50
C GLU A 128 1.37 3.14 -18.71
N SER A 129 0.96 4.40 -18.81
CA SER A 129 1.63 5.52 -18.14
C SER A 129 0.97 5.82 -16.80
N PHE A 130 1.78 5.94 -15.75
CA PHE A 130 1.35 6.36 -14.42
C PHE A 130 1.95 7.72 -14.08
N TYR A 131 1.09 8.72 -13.86
CA TYR A 131 1.56 10.04 -13.47
C TYR A 131 1.92 10.10 -11.98
N ILE A 132 1.26 9.29 -11.15
CA ILE A 132 1.39 9.36 -9.70
C ILE A 132 2.77 8.92 -9.17
N VAL A 133 3.44 7.99 -9.86
CA VAL A 133 4.82 7.55 -9.57
C VAL A 133 5.82 8.04 -10.62
N ASN A 134 5.35 8.81 -11.59
CA ASN A 134 6.06 9.12 -12.83
C ASN A 134 6.79 7.87 -13.39
N GLY A 135 6.02 6.92 -13.89
CA GLY A 135 6.54 5.67 -14.45
C GLY A 135 5.67 5.10 -15.56
N ILE A 136 6.18 4.07 -16.22
CA ILE A 136 5.48 3.34 -17.29
C ILE A 136 5.55 1.84 -17.01
N ALA A 137 4.42 1.15 -17.07
CA ALA A 137 4.40 -0.30 -17.19
C ALA A 137 4.31 -0.71 -18.66
N VAL A 138 5.02 -1.76 -19.05
CA VAL A 138 4.96 -2.29 -20.41
C VAL A 138 5.24 -3.79 -20.41
N THR A 139 4.57 -4.55 -21.28
CA THR A 139 4.93 -5.93 -21.60
C THR A 139 5.76 -5.95 -22.89
N ALA A 140 7.05 -6.22 -22.82
CA ALA A 140 7.93 -6.16 -24.00
C ALA A 140 9.03 -7.23 -24.00
N THR A 141 9.74 -7.34 -25.13
CA THR A 141 10.92 -8.21 -25.26
C THR A 141 12.11 -7.69 -24.45
N LYS A 142 13.11 -8.56 -24.26
CA LYS A 142 14.38 -8.21 -23.58
C LYS A 142 15.06 -7.01 -24.24
N ASP A 143 15.14 -6.98 -25.57
CA ASP A 143 15.80 -5.90 -26.31
C ASP A 143 15.11 -4.55 -26.09
N VAL A 144 13.77 -4.53 -26.03
CA VAL A 144 13.00 -3.32 -25.73
C VAL A 144 13.25 -2.86 -24.30
N MET A 145 13.34 -3.77 -23.33
CA MET A 145 13.68 -3.46 -21.95
C MET A 145 15.08 -2.83 -21.83
N GLU A 146 16.08 -3.43 -22.45
CA GLU A 146 17.46 -2.93 -22.44
C GLU A 146 17.56 -1.57 -23.14
N LYS A 147 16.85 -1.41 -24.27
CA LYS A 147 16.79 -0.13 -24.96
C LYS A 147 16.08 0.94 -24.14
N ALA A 148 14.99 0.61 -23.46
CA ALA A 148 14.30 1.53 -22.55
C ALA A 148 15.21 2.00 -21.40
N ALA A 149 16.01 1.10 -20.82
CA ALA A 149 16.97 1.47 -19.76
C ALA A 149 18.06 2.46 -20.24
N SER A 150 18.37 2.47 -21.53
CA SER A 150 19.34 3.41 -22.11
C SER A 150 18.87 4.87 -22.15
N PHE A 151 17.57 5.13 -21.97
CA PHE A 151 17.05 6.50 -21.93
C PHE A 151 17.58 7.25 -20.69
N PRO A 152 18.10 8.49 -20.83
CA PRO A 152 18.71 9.23 -19.73
C PRO A 152 17.73 9.58 -18.60
N GLU A 153 16.44 9.70 -18.91
CA GLU A 153 15.37 9.98 -17.96
C GLU A 153 14.91 8.76 -17.14
N VAL A 154 15.30 7.55 -17.55
CA VAL A 154 14.99 6.30 -16.83
C VAL A 154 15.94 6.13 -15.65
N GLU A 155 15.37 5.90 -14.47
CA GLU A 155 16.10 5.63 -13.22
C GLU A 155 16.32 4.12 -13.04
N LYS A 156 15.24 3.35 -13.07
CA LYS A 156 15.23 1.91 -12.79
C LYS A 156 14.21 1.20 -13.68
N VAL A 157 14.52 -0.05 -13.99
CA VAL A 157 13.59 -1.00 -14.62
C VAL A 157 13.39 -2.17 -13.66
N LEU A 158 12.19 -2.27 -13.12
CA LEU A 158 11.82 -3.15 -12.02
C LEU A 158 10.89 -4.27 -12.50
N PRO A 159 10.93 -5.46 -11.87
CA PRO A 159 9.89 -6.45 -12.08
C PRO A 159 8.51 -5.87 -11.75
N ASN A 160 7.47 -6.42 -12.36
CA ASN A 160 6.11 -6.30 -11.86
C ASN A 160 5.84 -7.49 -10.93
N GLN A 161 6.08 -7.30 -9.64
CA GLN A 161 5.92 -8.32 -8.61
C GLN A 161 4.46 -8.53 -8.24
N LYS A 162 4.18 -9.68 -7.59
CA LYS A 162 2.88 -10.01 -7.02
C LYS A 162 2.94 -9.87 -5.51
N ILE A 163 2.13 -8.98 -4.98
CA ILE A 163 1.90 -8.84 -3.55
C ILE A 163 0.84 -9.86 -3.14
N LYS A 164 1.14 -10.71 -2.15
CA LYS A 164 0.17 -11.65 -1.60
C LYS A 164 -0.60 -10.99 -0.47
N LEU A 165 -1.89 -11.28 -0.36
CA LEU A 165 -2.60 -11.00 0.89
C LEU A 165 -2.04 -11.97 1.93
N GLY A 166 -1.67 -11.45 3.10
CA GLY A 166 -1.21 -12.28 4.20
C GLY A 166 -2.25 -13.37 4.51
N ASN A 167 -1.78 -14.56 4.91
CA ASN A 167 -2.66 -15.66 5.30
C ASN A 167 -3.46 -15.25 6.54
N THR A 168 -4.64 -14.66 6.36
CA THR A 168 -5.64 -14.59 7.42
C THR A 168 -6.12 -16.00 7.68
N GLU A 169 -6.25 -16.41 8.95
CA GLU A 169 -6.92 -17.68 9.27
C GLU A 169 -8.25 -17.79 8.53
N LYS A 170 -8.63 -19.01 8.13
CA LYS A 170 -9.85 -19.24 7.36
C LYS A 170 -11.04 -18.56 8.05
N PRO A 171 -11.85 -17.76 7.33
CA PRO A 171 -12.94 -17.03 7.93
C PRO A 171 -13.91 -18.00 8.59
N THR A 172 -14.26 -17.72 9.86
CA THR A 172 -15.34 -18.45 10.54
C THR A 172 -16.64 -17.80 10.11
N VAL A 173 -17.29 -18.38 9.09
CA VAL A 173 -18.50 -17.83 8.48
C VAL A 173 -19.72 -18.18 9.32
N GLU A 174 -20.44 -17.15 9.76
CA GLU A 174 -21.71 -17.29 10.46
C GLU A 174 -22.88 -17.19 9.47
N SER A 175 -23.80 -18.15 9.55
CA SER A 175 -25.02 -18.18 8.74
C SER A 175 -26.17 -17.34 9.31
N LYS A 176 -26.06 -16.82 10.55
CA LYS A 176 -27.10 -16.04 11.22
C LYS A 176 -26.89 -14.53 11.06
N THR A 177 -27.96 -13.82 10.71
CA THR A 177 -28.07 -12.36 10.68
C THR A 177 -28.22 -11.72 12.06
N THR A 178 -28.55 -12.50 13.08
CA THR A 178 -28.69 -12.02 14.46
C THR A 178 -27.30 -11.83 15.06
N ALA A 179 -26.88 -10.57 15.19
CA ALA A 179 -25.70 -10.23 15.97
C ALA A 179 -25.90 -10.66 17.42
N ASP A 180 -24.98 -11.46 17.97
CA ASP A 180 -25.00 -11.80 19.40
C ASP A 180 -24.76 -10.55 20.28
N ARG A 181 -24.20 -9.47 19.70
CA ARG A 181 -24.00 -8.16 20.35
C ARG A 181 -23.97 -7.02 19.32
N THR A 182 -24.72 -5.95 19.59
CA THR A 182 -24.70 -4.70 18.81
C THR A 182 -24.57 -3.52 19.78
N PRO A 183 -23.56 -2.64 19.65
CA PRO A 183 -22.47 -2.66 18.65
C PRO A 183 -21.52 -3.86 18.84
N ALA A 184 -20.80 -4.24 17.78
CA ALA A 184 -19.80 -5.31 17.89
C ALA A 184 -18.69 -4.93 18.90
N SER A 185 -18.16 -5.91 19.63
CA SER A 185 -17.23 -5.69 20.76
C SER A 185 -15.96 -4.95 20.36
N ASN A 186 -15.40 -5.24 19.18
CA ASN A 186 -14.25 -4.53 18.60
C ASN A 186 -14.54 -3.04 18.34
N ILE A 187 -15.79 -2.70 18.04
CA ILE A 187 -16.22 -1.30 17.82
C ILE A 187 -16.37 -0.57 19.16
N GLU A 188 -16.83 -1.26 20.20
CA GLU A 188 -16.84 -0.76 21.57
C GLU A 188 -15.43 -0.57 22.13
N GLN A 189 -14.51 -1.51 21.85
CA GLN A 189 -13.12 -1.50 22.33
C GLN A 189 -12.36 -0.25 21.89
N VAL A 190 -12.66 0.30 20.71
CA VAL A 190 -12.08 1.56 20.22
C VAL A 190 -12.90 2.80 20.59
N HIS A 191 -13.93 2.68 21.42
CA HIS A 191 -14.80 3.78 21.87
C HIS A 191 -15.60 4.50 20.77
N ALA A 192 -15.86 3.84 19.63
CA ALA A 192 -16.66 4.47 18.57
C ALA A 192 -18.13 4.76 18.99
N PRO A 193 -18.82 3.89 19.76
CA PRO A 193 -20.17 4.18 20.24
C PRO A 193 -20.28 5.43 21.11
N ASP A 194 -19.21 5.81 21.80
CA ASP A 194 -19.20 7.03 22.61
C ASP A 194 -19.23 8.31 21.75
N VAL A 195 -18.65 8.25 20.55
CA VAL A 195 -18.80 9.31 19.53
C VAL A 195 -20.23 9.34 18.98
N TRP A 196 -20.84 8.18 18.77
CA TRP A 196 -22.22 8.07 18.28
C TRP A 196 -23.25 8.62 19.25
N LYS A 197 -23.02 8.49 20.57
CA LYS A 197 -23.84 9.12 21.62
C LYS A 197 -23.83 10.65 21.49
N LYS A 198 -22.75 11.24 20.95
CA LYS A 198 -22.66 12.67 20.60
C LYS A 198 -23.31 13.03 19.25
N ARG A 199 -24.01 12.08 18.61
CA ARG A 199 -24.70 12.22 17.31
C ARG A 199 -23.80 12.33 16.09
N TYR A 200 -22.53 11.93 16.20
CA TYR A 200 -21.57 11.87 15.08
C TYR A 200 -21.29 10.41 14.72
N LYS A 201 -21.30 10.08 13.42
CA LYS A 201 -21.22 8.69 12.91
C LYS A 201 -20.41 8.58 11.60
N GLY A 202 -19.68 9.61 11.22
CA GLY A 202 -18.85 9.71 10.02
C GLY A 202 -19.49 10.47 8.87
N LYS A 203 -20.58 11.23 9.10
CA LYS A 203 -21.32 11.91 8.03
C LYS A 203 -20.41 12.85 7.25
N GLY A 204 -20.48 12.78 5.92
CA GLY A 204 -19.73 13.67 5.02
C GLY A 204 -18.32 13.19 4.68
N ALA A 205 -17.77 12.23 5.42
CA ALA A 205 -16.52 11.58 5.09
C ALA A 205 -16.70 10.46 4.06
N VAL A 206 -15.67 10.25 3.24
CA VAL A 206 -15.57 9.12 2.30
C VAL A 206 -14.35 8.28 2.65
N VAL A 207 -14.56 6.99 2.91
CA VAL A 207 -13.48 6.00 3.07
C VAL A 207 -13.28 5.23 1.77
N ALA A 208 -12.06 4.83 1.47
CA ALA A 208 -11.76 3.94 0.35
C ALA A 208 -11.10 2.64 0.81
N SER A 209 -11.32 1.59 0.03
CA SER A 209 -10.62 0.30 0.19
C SER A 209 -9.88 -0.05 -1.11
N ILE A 210 -8.59 -0.40 -1.03
CA ILE A 210 -7.87 -1.07 -2.12
C ILE A 210 -7.67 -2.52 -1.69
N ASP A 211 -8.43 -3.44 -2.27
CA ASP A 211 -8.55 -4.81 -1.72
C ASP A 211 -9.06 -5.83 -2.77
N THR A 212 -9.69 -6.92 -2.35
CA THR A 212 -10.29 -7.96 -3.20
C THR A 212 -11.62 -7.55 -3.82
N GLY A 213 -12.14 -6.37 -3.49
CA GLY A 213 -13.43 -5.86 -3.95
C GLY A 213 -14.42 -5.69 -2.80
N VAL A 214 -15.69 -5.43 -3.12
CA VAL A 214 -16.77 -5.29 -2.12
C VAL A 214 -18.09 -5.81 -2.69
N GLU A 215 -18.79 -6.66 -1.94
CA GLU A 215 -20.21 -6.95 -2.18
C GLU A 215 -21.05 -5.69 -1.86
N TRP A 216 -21.31 -4.87 -2.88
CA TRP A 216 -21.88 -3.53 -2.65
C TRP A 216 -23.30 -3.56 -2.09
N ASP A 217 -24.10 -4.58 -2.41
CA ASP A 217 -25.50 -4.71 -2.02
C ASP A 217 -25.69 -5.46 -0.70
N HIS A 218 -24.60 -5.85 -0.04
CA HIS A 218 -24.62 -6.41 1.30
C HIS A 218 -25.46 -5.52 2.25
N PRO A 219 -26.38 -6.07 3.07
CA PRO A 219 -27.32 -5.28 3.88
C PRO A 219 -26.66 -4.21 4.78
N ALA A 220 -25.50 -4.52 5.34
CA ALA A 220 -24.73 -3.58 6.16
C ALA A 220 -24.00 -2.47 5.35
N LEU A 221 -23.79 -2.64 4.04
CA LEU A 221 -22.92 -1.79 3.21
C LEU A 221 -23.68 -0.99 2.14
N LYS A 222 -24.81 -1.51 1.63
CA LYS A 222 -25.56 -0.95 0.49
C LYS A 222 -25.83 0.53 0.61
N THR A 223 -26.39 0.95 1.73
CA THR A 223 -26.75 2.37 1.96
C THR A 223 -25.54 3.29 2.19
N LYS A 224 -24.35 2.71 2.39
CA LYS A 224 -23.08 3.41 2.63
C LYS A 224 -22.24 3.49 1.36
N TYR A 225 -22.57 2.74 0.31
CA TYR A 225 -21.90 2.92 -0.97
C TYR A 225 -22.14 4.35 -1.46
N ARG A 226 -21.08 5.06 -1.84
CA ARG A 226 -21.21 6.45 -2.31
C ARG A 226 -22.07 6.55 -3.58
N GLY A 227 -22.03 5.52 -4.41
CA GLY A 227 -22.84 5.37 -5.63
C GLY A 227 -24.28 4.93 -5.40
N TYR A 228 -24.69 4.60 -4.16
CA TYR A 228 -26.04 4.14 -3.90
C TYR A 228 -27.08 5.26 -4.03
N ASN A 229 -28.14 4.98 -4.78
CA ASN A 229 -29.30 5.85 -4.91
C ASN A 229 -30.57 5.13 -4.39
N PRO A 230 -31.24 5.64 -3.34
CA PRO A 230 -32.45 5.02 -2.81
C PRO A 230 -33.62 4.99 -3.80
N SER A 231 -33.67 5.92 -4.77
CA SER A 231 -34.67 5.91 -5.84
C SER A 231 -34.37 4.88 -6.94
N LYS A 232 -33.15 4.33 -6.98
CA LYS A 232 -32.71 3.29 -7.93
C LYS A 232 -31.89 2.22 -7.19
N PRO A 233 -32.51 1.48 -6.25
CA PRO A 233 -31.78 0.66 -5.27
C PRO A 233 -31.01 -0.53 -5.87
N ASN A 234 -31.28 -0.88 -7.13
CA ASN A 234 -30.63 -1.97 -7.87
C ASN A 234 -29.77 -1.46 -9.04
N SER A 235 -29.52 -0.15 -9.12
CA SER A 235 -28.73 0.47 -10.19
C SER A 235 -27.86 1.57 -9.61
N PRO A 236 -26.80 1.20 -8.85
CA PRO A 236 -25.92 2.19 -8.26
C PRO A 236 -25.08 2.89 -9.32
N ASP A 237 -24.67 4.12 -9.02
CA ASP A 237 -23.72 4.87 -9.82
C ASP A 237 -22.28 4.40 -9.50
N ASN A 238 -21.71 3.62 -10.40
CA ASN A 238 -20.35 3.12 -10.25
C ASN A 238 -19.28 4.10 -10.73
N GLU A 239 -19.67 5.16 -11.45
CA GLU A 239 -18.74 6.19 -11.90
C GLU A 239 -18.11 6.88 -10.68
N PHE A 240 -16.78 7.00 -10.66
CA PHE A 240 -15.99 7.51 -9.53
C PHE A 240 -16.05 6.72 -8.21
N ASN A 241 -16.84 5.65 -8.12
CA ASN A 241 -17.10 4.94 -6.86
C ASN A 241 -16.55 3.51 -6.85
N TRP A 242 -16.27 2.96 -8.03
CA TRP A 242 -15.73 1.63 -8.22
C TRP A 242 -14.66 1.61 -9.31
N PHE A 243 -13.57 0.90 -9.05
CA PHE A 243 -12.58 0.56 -10.05
C PHE A 243 -12.11 -0.88 -9.87
N ASP A 244 -12.00 -1.63 -10.96
CA ASP A 244 -11.47 -2.99 -10.94
C ASP A 244 -10.17 -3.00 -11.76
N ALA A 245 -9.05 -2.98 -11.06
CA ALA A 245 -7.71 -3.01 -11.64
C ALA A 245 -7.29 -4.43 -12.08
N VAL A 246 -8.09 -5.47 -11.75
CA VAL A 246 -7.79 -6.87 -12.05
C VAL A 246 -8.49 -7.30 -13.33
N SER A 247 -9.82 -7.19 -13.37
CA SER A 247 -10.66 -7.75 -14.45
C SER A 247 -11.49 -6.69 -15.18
N ASN A 248 -11.37 -5.41 -14.80
CA ASN A 248 -12.11 -4.29 -15.40
C ASN A 248 -13.64 -4.46 -15.40
N LYS A 249 -14.21 -5.21 -14.44
CA LYS A 249 -15.67 -5.27 -14.26
C LYS A 249 -16.21 -3.93 -13.78
N LYS A 250 -17.39 -3.57 -14.28
CA LYS A 250 -18.00 -2.24 -14.04
C LYS A 250 -18.91 -2.16 -12.82
N THR A 251 -19.23 -3.30 -12.22
CA THR A 251 -20.05 -3.39 -11.01
C THR A 251 -19.19 -3.94 -9.87
N PRO A 252 -19.27 -3.37 -8.66
CA PRO A 252 -18.58 -3.92 -7.50
C PRO A 252 -18.96 -5.37 -7.25
N TYR A 253 -17.95 -6.15 -6.90
CA TYR A 253 -18.09 -7.53 -6.46
C TYR A 253 -16.90 -7.87 -5.58
N ASP A 254 -17.02 -8.95 -4.83
CA ASP A 254 -15.92 -9.52 -4.07
C ASP A 254 -16.04 -11.04 -4.13
N ASP A 255 -15.04 -11.68 -4.74
CA ASP A 255 -14.94 -13.11 -4.91
C ASP A 255 -14.05 -13.79 -3.85
N LEU A 256 -13.39 -13.00 -2.98
CA LEU A 256 -12.49 -13.51 -1.93
C LEU A 256 -12.95 -13.15 -0.51
N GLY A 257 -13.76 -12.11 -0.36
CA GLY A 257 -14.42 -11.71 0.89
C GLY A 257 -13.64 -10.78 1.81
N HIS A 258 -12.32 -10.72 1.67
CA HIS A 258 -11.45 -9.88 2.50
C HIS A 258 -11.83 -8.39 2.39
N GLY A 259 -12.03 -7.87 1.18
CA GLY A 259 -12.38 -6.48 0.93
C GLY A 259 -13.77 -6.08 1.45
N THR A 260 -14.75 -6.97 1.36
CA THR A 260 -16.08 -6.79 1.97
C THR A 260 -15.99 -6.72 3.49
N HIS A 261 -15.14 -7.56 4.09
CA HIS A 261 -14.92 -7.63 5.53
C HIS A 261 -14.31 -6.33 6.08
N VAL A 262 -13.20 -5.87 5.52
CA VAL A 262 -12.55 -4.64 5.99
C VAL A 262 -13.43 -3.41 5.76
N THR A 263 -14.20 -3.38 4.66
CA THR A 263 -15.17 -2.30 4.40
C THR A 263 -16.31 -2.31 5.42
N GLY A 264 -16.78 -3.48 5.83
CA GLY A 264 -17.73 -3.65 6.93
C GLY A 264 -17.23 -3.07 8.25
N THR A 265 -15.95 -3.26 8.59
CA THR A 265 -15.36 -2.72 9.83
C THR A 265 -15.23 -1.19 9.78
N MET A 266 -15.08 -0.60 8.59
CA MET A 266 -15.08 0.86 8.46
C MET A 266 -16.48 1.47 8.66
N VAL A 267 -17.51 0.94 7.98
CA VAL A 267 -18.82 1.64 7.82
C VAL A 267 -20.06 0.77 7.97
N GLY A 268 -19.91 -0.53 8.20
CA GLY A 268 -21.00 -1.49 8.21
C GLY A 268 -22.06 -1.22 9.28
N SER A 269 -23.30 -1.04 8.84
CA SER A 269 -24.46 -1.00 9.72
C SER A 269 -25.72 -1.37 8.96
N GLU A 270 -26.55 -2.25 9.50
CA GLU A 270 -27.89 -2.46 8.96
C GLU A 270 -28.84 -1.30 9.29
N ALA A 271 -30.01 -1.28 8.64
CA ALA A 271 -31.04 -0.27 8.83
C ALA A 271 -31.49 -0.18 10.30
N GLY A 272 -31.75 1.05 10.77
CA GLY A 272 -32.13 1.29 12.16
C GLY A 272 -31.05 1.00 13.19
N GLY A 273 -29.83 0.65 12.78
CA GLY A 273 -28.75 0.29 13.70
C GLY A 273 -28.88 -1.10 14.31
N LYS A 274 -29.61 -2.03 13.67
CA LYS A 274 -29.85 -3.39 14.19
C LYS A 274 -28.58 -4.26 14.29
N ASN A 275 -27.61 -4.04 13.42
CA ASN A 275 -26.35 -4.77 13.37
C ASN A 275 -25.24 -3.76 13.01
N GLN A 276 -24.51 -3.28 14.02
CA GLN A 276 -23.49 -2.24 13.88
C GLN A 276 -22.10 -2.86 14.02
N ILE A 277 -21.49 -3.16 12.89
CA ILE A 277 -20.16 -3.79 12.77
C ILE A 277 -19.06 -2.80 12.35
N GLY A 278 -19.42 -1.57 11.99
CA GLY A 278 -18.50 -0.55 11.49
C GLY A 278 -18.35 0.64 12.44
N VAL A 279 -17.16 1.24 12.43
CA VAL A 279 -16.79 2.39 13.28
C VAL A 279 -17.50 3.69 12.89
N ALA A 280 -17.64 3.96 11.58
CA ALA A 280 -18.22 5.17 11.02
C ALA A 280 -19.44 4.86 10.15
N PRO A 281 -20.57 4.44 10.75
CA PRO A 281 -21.69 3.83 10.02
C PRO A 281 -22.49 4.80 9.13
N THR A 282 -22.18 6.10 9.12
CA THR A 282 -22.79 7.07 8.17
C THR A 282 -21.78 7.69 7.20
N ALA A 283 -20.50 7.29 7.26
CA ALA A 283 -19.55 7.59 6.20
C ALA A 283 -19.94 6.86 4.91
N LYS A 284 -19.45 7.37 3.78
CA LYS A 284 -19.61 6.72 2.48
C LYS A 284 -18.36 5.94 2.11
N TRP A 285 -18.51 4.86 1.36
CA TRP A 285 -17.37 4.09 0.85
C TRP A 285 -17.27 4.12 -0.68
N ILE A 286 -16.03 4.05 -1.16
CA ILE A 286 -15.64 3.70 -2.54
C ILE A 286 -14.62 2.57 -2.49
N ALA A 287 -14.42 1.84 -3.59
CA ALA A 287 -13.48 0.73 -3.57
C ALA A 287 -12.75 0.54 -4.89
N VAL A 288 -11.53 0.02 -4.78
CA VAL A 288 -10.75 -0.53 -5.89
C VAL A 288 -10.51 -2.01 -5.62
N LYS A 289 -10.89 -2.88 -6.57
CA LYS A 289 -10.39 -4.26 -6.59
C LYS A 289 -9.01 -4.27 -7.22
N ALA A 290 -8.00 -4.66 -6.45
CA ALA A 290 -6.61 -4.77 -6.89
C ALA A 290 -6.02 -6.18 -6.67
N PHE A 291 -6.73 -7.06 -5.97
CA PHE A 291 -6.28 -8.41 -5.65
C PHE A 291 -7.19 -9.48 -6.27
N SER A 292 -6.57 -10.53 -6.83
CA SER A 292 -7.19 -11.82 -7.17
C SER A 292 -6.67 -12.92 -6.24
N GLU A 293 -7.08 -14.17 -6.44
CA GLU A 293 -6.54 -15.34 -5.71
C GLU A 293 -5.01 -15.44 -5.82
N ASP A 294 -4.45 -14.95 -6.93
CA ASP A 294 -3.01 -14.94 -7.15
C ASP A 294 -2.28 -13.79 -6.42
N GLY A 295 -3.00 -12.88 -5.77
CA GLY A 295 -2.46 -11.64 -5.21
C GLY A 295 -2.72 -10.42 -6.10
N GLY A 296 -2.07 -9.30 -5.75
CA GLY A 296 -2.15 -8.03 -6.46
C GLY A 296 -0.82 -7.73 -7.15
N ASP A 297 -0.83 -7.63 -8.48
CA ASP A 297 0.33 -7.17 -9.23
C ASP A 297 0.62 -5.69 -8.90
N GLU A 298 1.90 -5.32 -8.76
CA GLU A 298 2.31 -3.94 -8.47
C GLU A 298 1.71 -2.94 -9.45
N LYS A 299 1.69 -3.24 -10.75
CA LYS A 299 1.02 -2.42 -11.78
C LYS A 299 -0.44 -2.11 -11.43
N SER A 300 -1.19 -3.11 -10.96
CA SER A 300 -2.59 -2.96 -10.58
C SER A 300 -2.74 -2.14 -9.30
N LEU A 301 -1.81 -2.28 -8.35
CA LEU A 301 -1.76 -1.46 -7.13
C LEU A 301 -1.36 -0.01 -7.42
N LEU A 302 -0.50 0.24 -8.40
CA LEU A 302 -0.18 1.57 -8.90
C LEU A 302 -1.39 2.21 -9.59
N ALA A 303 -2.12 1.45 -10.42
CA ALA A 303 -3.36 1.92 -11.03
C ALA A 303 -4.43 2.24 -9.99
N ALA A 304 -4.56 1.40 -8.96
CA ALA A 304 -5.45 1.63 -7.83
C ALA A 304 -5.06 2.91 -7.06
N GLY A 305 -3.76 3.08 -6.79
CA GLY A 305 -3.21 4.25 -6.12
C GLY A 305 -3.52 5.56 -6.84
N GLU A 306 -3.29 5.55 -8.16
CA GLU A 306 -3.60 6.67 -9.04
C GLU A 306 -5.10 6.99 -9.07
N TRP A 307 -5.95 5.97 -9.15
CA TRP A 307 -7.40 6.16 -9.18
C TRP A 307 -7.93 6.71 -7.85
N ILE A 308 -7.39 6.30 -6.71
CA ILE A 308 -7.75 6.87 -5.40
C ILE A 308 -7.44 8.38 -5.34
N LEU A 309 -6.30 8.81 -5.89
CA LEU A 309 -5.93 10.23 -5.91
C LEU A 309 -6.91 11.07 -6.74
N ALA A 310 -7.40 10.53 -7.86
CA ALA A 310 -8.37 11.20 -8.71
C ALA A 310 -9.20 10.18 -9.51
N PRO A 311 -10.37 9.77 -8.98
CA PRO A 311 -11.25 8.83 -9.67
C PRO A 311 -11.59 9.29 -11.09
N LYS A 312 -11.70 8.34 -12.01
CA LYS A 312 -11.87 8.64 -13.44
C LYS A 312 -13.35 8.51 -13.87
N ASP A 313 -13.78 9.39 -14.77
CA ASP A 313 -15.09 9.29 -15.45
C ASP A 313 -15.05 8.21 -16.55
N ALA A 314 -16.20 7.94 -17.19
CA ALA A 314 -16.29 6.98 -18.30
C ALA A 314 -15.39 7.32 -19.50
N LYS A 315 -14.92 8.58 -19.63
CA LYS A 315 -14.00 9.06 -20.67
C LYS A 315 -12.53 9.01 -20.23
N GLY A 316 -12.25 8.55 -19.01
CA GLY A 316 -10.91 8.48 -18.44
C GLY A 316 -10.38 9.81 -17.88
N LYS A 317 -11.21 10.87 -17.81
CA LYS A 317 -10.84 12.14 -17.18
C LYS A 317 -10.74 11.93 -15.67
N ALA A 318 -9.66 12.44 -15.07
CA ALA A 318 -9.43 12.34 -13.62
C ALA A 318 -10.16 13.46 -12.85
N HIS A 319 -10.81 13.10 -11.74
CA HIS A 319 -11.64 13.97 -10.90
C HIS A 319 -11.15 13.98 -9.43
N PRO A 320 -10.16 14.83 -9.08
CA PRO A 320 -9.59 14.89 -7.72
C PRO A 320 -10.62 15.31 -6.65
N GLU A 321 -11.70 16.00 -7.02
CA GLU A 321 -12.80 16.34 -6.13
C GLU A 321 -13.63 15.11 -5.70
N LYS A 322 -13.47 13.98 -6.39
CA LYS A 322 -14.11 12.69 -6.06
C LYS A 322 -13.21 11.80 -5.21
N ALA A 323 -11.99 12.21 -4.88
CA ALA A 323 -11.08 11.42 -4.05
C ALA A 323 -11.61 11.25 -2.60
N PRO A 324 -11.29 10.13 -1.93
CA PRO A 324 -11.75 9.84 -0.56
C PRO A 324 -10.98 10.68 0.47
N ASP A 325 -11.37 10.64 1.74
CA ASP A 325 -10.65 11.29 2.85
C ASP A 325 -9.58 10.38 3.47
N VAL A 326 -9.77 9.07 3.35
CA VAL A 326 -8.88 8.02 3.86
C VAL A 326 -8.90 6.84 2.89
N VAL A 327 -7.76 6.19 2.72
CA VAL A 327 -7.61 4.94 1.98
C VAL A 327 -7.10 3.86 2.91
N ASN A 328 -7.87 2.79 3.03
CA ASN A 328 -7.54 1.60 3.78
C ASN A 328 -6.81 0.60 2.86
N ASN A 329 -5.59 0.26 3.23
CA ASN A 329 -4.77 -0.74 2.58
C ASN A 329 -4.53 -1.88 3.57
N SER A 330 -5.45 -2.84 3.61
CA SER A 330 -5.37 -4.04 4.45
C SER A 330 -4.50 -5.12 3.80
N TRP A 331 -3.37 -4.71 3.23
CA TRP A 331 -2.39 -5.53 2.55
C TRP A 331 -1.00 -4.95 2.82
N ALA A 332 0.00 -5.81 2.73
CA ALA A 332 1.39 -5.44 2.86
C ALA A 332 2.21 -6.25 1.84
N GLY A 333 3.36 -5.70 1.46
CA GLY A 333 4.33 -6.31 0.56
C GLY A 333 5.40 -7.05 1.34
N GLU A 334 6.66 -6.73 1.08
CA GLU A 334 7.80 -7.43 1.71
C GLU A 334 8.47 -6.55 2.76
N ARG A 335 9.14 -7.17 3.74
CA ARG A 335 10.00 -6.46 4.69
C ARG A 335 11.24 -5.87 4.01
N GLY A 336 11.82 -4.87 4.64
CA GLY A 336 13.06 -4.25 4.19
C GLY A 336 12.88 -2.91 3.46
N LEU A 337 13.98 -2.41 2.93
CA LEU A 337 14.07 -1.08 2.32
C LEU A 337 13.73 -1.17 0.82
N ASP A 338 12.44 -1.12 0.53
CA ASP A 338 11.93 -1.00 -0.83
C ASP A 338 10.79 0.04 -0.88
N GLU A 339 11.02 1.09 -1.66
CA GLU A 339 10.19 2.28 -1.78
C GLU A 339 9.27 2.27 -3.02
N TRP A 340 8.99 1.09 -3.60
CA TRP A 340 8.19 0.97 -4.83
C TRP A 340 6.83 1.70 -4.78
N TYR A 341 6.19 1.76 -3.61
CA TYR A 341 4.89 2.43 -3.40
C TYR A 341 4.98 3.82 -2.74
N LEU A 342 6.18 4.27 -2.37
CA LEU A 342 6.38 5.48 -1.57
C LEU A 342 5.85 6.74 -2.25
N ASP A 343 6.00 6.84 -3.57
CA ASP A 343 5.55 8.00 -4.34
C ASP A 343 4.01 8.12 -4.35
N ILE A 344 3.29 6.99 -4.30
CA ILE A 344 1.82 6.96 -4.12
C ILE A 344 1.45 7.56 -2.75
N VAL A 345 2.10 7.08 -1.69
CA VAL A 345 1.85 7.52 -0.30
C VAL A 345 2.08 9.03 -0.17
N LYS A 346 3.20 9.54 -0.70
CA LYS A 346 3.51 10.98 -0.73
C LYS A 346 2.44 11.78 -1.47
N ALA A 347 1.93 11.27 -2.60
CA ALA A 347 0.88 11.94 -3.35
C ALA A 347 -0.46 11.99 -2.61
N TRP A 348 -0.85 10.91 -1.94
CA TRP A 348 -2.04 10.88 -1.09
C TRP A 348 -1.96 11.86 0.07
N ARG A 349 -0.83 11.90 0.79
CA ARG A 349 -0.61 12.88 1.86
C ARG A 349 -0.73 14.31 1.37
N ALA A 350 -0.05 14.63 0.27
CA ALA A 350 -0.09 15.96 -0.35
C ALA A 350 -1.51 16.36 -0.80
N ALA A 351 -2.41 15.39 -1.01
CA ALA A 351 -3.81 15.56 -1.40
C ALA A 351 -4.80 15.48 -0.21
N ASP A 352 -4.32 15.44 1.03
CA ASP A 352 -5.12 15.21 2.25
C ASP A 352 -6.00 13.94 2.16
N ILE A 353 -5.39 12.86 1.69
CA ILE A 353 -5.94 11.50 1.74
C ILE A 353 -5.08 10.73 2.74
N PHE A 354 -5.66 10.34 3.87
CA PHE A 354 -4.94 9.61 4.92
C PHE A 354 -4.62 8.18 4.45
N PRO A 355 -3.34 7.76 4.40
CA PRO A 355 -2.96 6.42 3.95
C PRO A 355 -2.77 5.46 5.13
N ALA A 356 -3.78 4.63 5.40
CA ALA A 356 -3.72 3.60 6.45
C ALA A 356 -3.25 2.26 5.87
N PHE A 357 -2.25 1.62 6.49
CA PHE A 357 -1.70 0.34 6.08
C PHE A 357 -1.65 -0.67 7.22
N ALA A 358 -1.96 -1.93 6.91
CA ALA A 358 -1.69 -3.05 7.80
C ALA A 358 -0.18 -3.22 8.00
N ALA A 359 0.27 -3.49 9.24
CA ALA A 359 1.69 -3.70 9.53
C ALA A 359 2.28 -4.99 8.91
N GLY A 360 1.41 -5.89 8.45
CA GLY A 360 1.74 -7.23 7.98
C GLY A 360 1.40 -8.31 9.01
N ASN A 361 1.51 -9.59 8.64
CA ASN A 361 1.25 -10.71 9.54
C ASN A 361 2.33 -11.79 9.41
N VAL A 362 2.63 -12.49 10.50
CA VAL A 362 3.48 -13.69 10.49
C VAL A 362 2.92 -14.70 9.48
N SER A 363 3.81 -15.29 8.69
CA SER A 363 3.51 -16.32 7.71
C SER A 363 4.69 -17.28 7.55
N GLU A 364 4.55 -18.32 6.71
CA GLU A 364 5.65 -19.23 6.37
C GLU A 364 6.87 -18.50 5.78
N PHE A 365 6.63 -17.38 5.07
CA PHE A 365 7.68 -16.59 4.42
C PHE A 365 8.10 -15.35 5.22
N GLU A 366 7.35 -15.01 6.28
CA GLU A 366 7.65 -13.91 7.18
C GLU A 366 7.51 -14.38 8.65
N PRO A 367 8.61 -14.79 9.30
CA PRO A 367 8.57 -15.36 10.65
C PRO A 367 8.24 -14.32 11.75
N GLY A 368 8.20 -13.03 11.42
CA GLY A 368 7.93 -11.95 12.38
C GLY A 368 9.11 -11.55 13.25
N GLY A 369 8.80 -10.96 14.42
CA GLY A 369 9.79 -10.44 15.36
C GLY A 369 10.26 -9.01 15.04
N PRO A 370 11.29 -8.50 15.75
CA PRO A 370 11.75 -7.12 15.57
C PRO A 370 12.22 -6.85 14.13
N GLY A 371 11.80 -5.73 13.56
CA GLY A 371 12.17 -5.33 12.19
C GLY A 371 11.37 -6.00 11.07
N SER A 372 10.24 -6.62 11.41
CA SER A 372 9.43 -7.39 10.46
C SER A 372 8.35 -6.58 9.74
N VAL A 373 8.03 -5.35 10.18
CA VAL A 373 6.99 -4.53 9.51
C VAL A 373 7.29 -4.37 8.02
N GLU A 374 6.29 -4.68 7.20
CA GLU A 374 6.40 -4.78 5.76
C GLU A 374 6.14 -3.43 5.06
N ASN A 375 6.68 -3.25 3.87
CA ASN A 375 6.29 -2.13 3.02
C ASN A 375 4.83 -2.29 2.58
N PRO A 376 4.08 -1.23 2.23
CA PRO A 376 4.39 0.19 2.41
C PRO A 376 4.27 0.69 3.85
N SER A 377 3.77 -0.12 4.79
CA SER A 377 3.47 0.32 6.16
C SER A 377 4.73 0.77 6.92
N ASN A 378 5.89 0.21 6.58
CA ASN A 378 7.17 0.56 7.19
C ASN A 378 7.76 1.91 6.74
N TYR A 379 7.13 2.64 5.81
CA TYR A 379 7.60 3.96 5.42
C TYR A 379 7.35 5.01 6.51
N PRO A 380 8.23 6.01 6.66
CA PRO A 380 7.96 7.16 7.53
C PRO A 380 6.68 7.92 7.18
N GLN A 381 6.33 7.94 5.90
CA GLN A 381 5.15 8.64 5.37
C GLN A 381 3.86 7.80 5.45
N SER A 382 3.95 6.52 5.80
CA SER A 382 2.79 5.65 5.96
C SER A 382 2.33 5.61 7.41
N PHE A 383 1.05 5.32 7.62
CA PHE A 383 0.52 5.03 8.96
C PHE A 383 0.24 3.53 9.07
N ALA A 384 1.06 2.82 9.84
CA ALA A 384 1.02 1.38 10.07
C ALA A 384 0.17 1.02 11.30
N ILE A 385 -0.71 0.04 11.13
CA ILE A 385 -1.61 -0.44 12.17
C ILE A 385 -1.25 -1.87 12.55
N GLY A 386 -0.89 -2.06 13.83
CA GLY A 386 -0.73 -3.37 14.46
C GLY A 386 -2.05 -3.94 15.00
N ALA A 387 -2.04 -5.23 15.37
CA ALA A 387 -3.23 -5.93 15.84
C ALA A 387 -3.14 -6.27 17.33
N VAL A 388 -4.25 -6.07 18.04
CA VAL A 388 -4.46 -6.59 19.41
C VAL A 388 -5.70 -7.46 19.47
N ASP A 389 -5.77 -8.31 20.49
CA ASP A 389 -6.96 -9.08 20.82
C ASP A 389 -7.96 -8.28 21.69
N SER A 390 -9.05 -8.94 22.11
CA SER A 390 -10.09 -8.35 22.95
C SER A 390 -9.64 -8.01 24.38
N SER A 391 -8.49 -8.53 24.82
CA SER A 391 -7.84 -8.22 26.09
C SER A 391 -6.77 -7.12 25.98
N ASN A 392 -6.61 -6.53 24.79
CA ASN A 392 -5.54 -5.60 24.41
C ASN A 392 -4.14 -6.22 24.39
N ALA A 393 -4.02 -7.54 24.37
CA ALA A 393 -2.73 -8.19 24.18
C ALA A 393 -2.32 -8.10 22.70
N LEU A 394 -1.02 -7.94 22.45
CA LEU A 394 -0.46 -7.98 21.09
C LEU A 394 -0.80 -9.32 20.44
N ALA A 395 -1.39 -9.28 19.24
CA ALA A 395 -1.62 -10.50 18.48
C ALA A 395 -0.26 -11.12 18.10
N ASP A 396 -0.12 -12.43 18.27
CA ASP A 396 1.11 -13.18 18.00
C ASP A 396 1.58 -13.05 16.55
N PHE A 397 0.64 -12.91 15.61
CA PHE A 397 0.92 -12.68 14.20
C PHE A 397 1.26 -11.22 13.85
N SER A 398 1.07 -10.24 14.73
CA SER A 398 1.28 -8.83 14.40
C SER A 398 2.76 -8.54 14.21
N LEU A 399 3.15 -8.09 13.03
CA LEU A 399 4.55 -7.71 12.75
C LEU A 399 4.97 -6.47 13.54
N GLN A 400 6.27 -6.40 13.83
CA GLN A 400 6.84 -5.52 14.85
C GLN A 400 8.00 -4.71 14.28
N GLY A 401 8.10 -3.45 14.71
CA GLY A 401 9.21 -2.57 14.35
C GLY A 401 10.54 -2.96 15.01
N PRO A 402 11.57 -2.11 14.90
CA PRO A 402 11.53 -0.80 14.24
C PRO A 402 11.36 -0.94 12.72
N SER A 403 10.98 0.14 12.05
CA SER A 403 11.06 0.18 10.59
C SER A 403 12.53 0.13 10.13
N PRO A 404 12.82 -0.16 8.85
CA PRO A 404 14.18 -0.06 8.31
C PRO A 404 14.72 1.38 8.25
N TYR A 405 13.94 2.37 8.72
CA TYR A 405 14.32 3.77 8.86
C TYR A 405 14.51 4.16 10.33
N ASP A 406 14.65 3.17 11.22
CA ASP A 406 14.84 3.34 12.68
C ASP A 406 13.68 4.06 13.40
N GLU A 407 12.49 4.05 12.80
CA GLU A 407 11.28 4.62 13.40
C GLU A 407 10.45 3.55 14.13
N ILE A 408 9.69 3.98 15.14
CA ILE A 408 8.72 3.10 15.80
C ILE A 408 7.61 2.77 14.80
N LYS A 409 7.46 1.47 14.51
CA LYS A 409 6.29 0.90 13.84
C LYS A 409 5.82 -0.35 14.61
N PRO A 410 4.53 -0.72 14.57
CA PRO A 410 3.44 0.05 13.99
C PRO A 410 3.27 1.41 14.67
N ASP A 411 2.58 2.36 14.03
CA ASP A 411 2.33 3.68 14.63
C ASP A 411 1.33 3.56 15.79
N ILE A 412 0.33 2.71 15.63
CA ILE A 412 -0.73 2.45 16.60
C ILE A 412 -1.24 1.01 16.44
N SER A 413 -1.97 0.51 17.43
CA SER A 413 -2.68 -0.77 17.33
C SER A 413 -4.19 -0.60 17.41
N ALA A 414 -4.90 -1.56 16.81
CA ALA A 414 -6.35 -1.67 16.85
C ALA A 414 -6.79 -3.15 16.92
N PRO A 415 -8.07 -3.44 17.23
CA PRO A 415 -8.55 -4.81 17.34
C PRO A 415 -8.39 -5.59 16.02
N GLY A 416 -7.68 -6.71 16.06
CA GLY A 416 -7.38 -7.53 14.88
C GLY A 416 -7.62 -9.02 15.07
N VAL A 417 -8.15 -9.45 16.22
CA VAL A 417 -8.44 -10.86 16.52
C VAL A 417 -9.95 -11.08 16.71
N SER A 418 -10.47 -12.12 16.07
CA SER A 418 -11.88 -12.54 16.03
C SER A 418 -12.81 -11.40 15.62
N ILE A 419 -12.41 -10.64 14.60
CA ILE A 419 -13.16 -9.45 14.16
C ILE A 419 -14.31 -9.89 13.27
N ARG A 420 -15.54 -9.75 13.78
CA ARG A 420 -16.77 -10.02 13.05
C ARG A 420 -17.12 -8.85 12.13
N SER A 421 -17.31 -9.12 10.85
CA SER A 421 -17.72 -8.11 9.85
C SER A 421 -18.52 -8.73 8.69
N ALA A 422 -18.89 -7.91 7.71
CA ALA A 422 -19.61 -8.29 6.50
C ALA A 422 -18.80 -9.29 5.66
N TYR A 423 -19.47 -10.20 4.97
CA TYR A 423 -18.81 -11.20 4.12
C TYR A 423 -19.71 -11.54 2.92
N PRO A 424 -19.14 -11.88 1.74
CA PRO A 424 -19.92 -12.14 0.54
C PRO A 424 -21.06 -13.16 0.71
N GLY A 425 -22.14 -12.93 -0.03
CA GLY A 425 -23.37 -13.72 0.05
C GLY A 425 -24.30 -13.25 1.14
N HIS A 426 -24.23 -11.95 1.49
CA HIS A 426 -25.01 -11.33 2.57
C HIS A 426 -24.78 -11.98 3.95
N LYS A 427 -23.56 -12.49 4.19
CA LYS A 427 -23.17 -13.21 5.41
C LYS A 427 -22.29 -12.33 6.31
N TYR A 428 -21.96 -12.87 7.47
CA TYR A 428 -20.98 -12.29 8.36
C TYR A 428 -19.89 -13.32 8.65
N ALA A 429 -18.68 -12.87 8.91
CA ALA A 429 -17.56 -13.76 9.24
C ALA A 429 -16.63 -13.11 10.27
N ALA A 430 -16.02 -13.94 11.12
CA ALA A 430 -14.91 -13.55 11.97
C ALA A 430 -13.56 -13.82 11.27
N MET A 431 -12.66 -12.83 11.29
CA MET A 431 -11.32 -12.92 10.69
C MET A 431 -10.25 -12.35 11.62
N ASN A 432 -9.01 -12.78 11.41
CA ASN A 432 -7.82 -12.39 12.14
C ASN A 432 -6.84 -11.68 11.20
N GLY A 433 -6.20 -10.62 11.67
CA GLY A 433 -5.10 -9.96 10.97
C GLY A 433 -4.95 -8.48 11.31
N THR A 434 -3.77 -7.93 11.06
CA THR A 434 -3.55 -6.47 10.98
C THR A 434 -4.43 -5.84 9.89
N SER A 435 -4.82 -6.63 8.89
CA SER A 435 -5.87 -6.32 7.92
C SER A 435 -7.22 -5.96 8.53
N MET A 436 -7.61 -6.58 9.66
CA MET A 436 -8.85 -6.28 10.38
C MET A 436 -8.67 -5.13 11.38
N ALA A 437 -7.46 -4.90 11.86
CA ALA A 437 -7.12 -3.76 12.71
C ALA A 437 -7.18 -2.42 11.94
N THR A 438 -6.55 -2.37 10.76
CA THR A 438 -6.47 -1.19 9.87
C THR A 438 -7.81 -0.46 9.63
N PRO A 439 -8.93 -1.13 9.29
CA PRO A 439 -10.20 -0.46 9.02
C PRO A 439 -10.83 0.19 10.26
N HIS A 440 -10.45 -0.19 11.49
CA HIS A 440 -10.87 0.55 12.68
C HIS A 440 -10.32 1.97 12.64
N VAL A 441 -9.01 2.11 12.37
CA VAL A 441 -8.35 3.42 12.29
C VAL A 441 -8.92 4.22 11.12
N SER A 442 -9.12 3.61 9.95
CA SER A 442 -9.75 4.26 8.79
C SER A 442 -11.15 4.82 9.12
N GLY A 443 -11.97 4.06 9.85
CA GLY A 443 -13.26 4.54 10.35
C GLY A 443 -13.14 5.66 11.38
N ILE A 444 -12.15 5.62 12.27
CA ILE A 444 -11.91 6.70 13.24
C ILE A 444 -11.49 7.99 12.53
N VAL A 445 -10.67 7.91 11.49
CA VAL A 445 -10.32 9.06 10.64
C VAL A 445 -11.58 9.67 10.00
N ALA A 446 -12.55 8.85 9.57
CA ALA A 446 -13.82 9.34 9.07
C ALA A 446 -14.64 10.09 10.15
N LEU A 447 -14.63 9.61 11.40
CA LEU A 447 -15.23 10.34 12.53
C LEU A 447 -14.51 11.68 12.79
N MET A 448 -13.17 11.70 12.74
CA MET A 448 -12.37 12.92 12.90
C MET A 448 -12.67 13.93 11.79
N ARG A 449 -12.85 13.48 10.55
CA ARG A 449 -13.22 14.32 9.40
C ARG A 449 -14.62 14.91 9.50
N GLU A 450 -15.57 14.20 10.12
CA GLU A 450 -16.87 14.79 10.46
C GLU A 450 -16.73 15.89 11.53
N ALA A 451 -15.83 15.70 12.52
CA ALA A 451 -15.57 16.71 13.55
C ALA A 451 -14.92 17.98 12.96
N ASN A 452 -13.89 17.79 12.13
CA ASN A 452 -13.16 18.84 11.46
C ASN A 452 -12.75 18.39 10.04
N PRO A 453 -13.44 18.87 8.99
CA PRO A 453 -13.14 18.46 7.61
C PRO A 453 -11.80 19.03 7.09
N ASP A 454 -11.22 20.04 7.74
CA ASP A 454 -10.02 20.76 7.30
C ASP A 454 -8.71 20.11 7.76
N LEU A 455 -8.76 19.07 8.60
CA LEU A 455 -7.56 18.43 9.11
C LEU A 455 -6.60 17.99 7.99
N THR A 456 -5.33 18.27 8.12
CA THR A 456 -4.29 17.67 7.28
C THR A 456 -3.99 16.23 7.71
N VAL A 457 -3.28 15.46 6.89
CA VAL A 457 -2.84 14.11 7.30
C VAL A 457 -1.95 14.17 8.53
N ASP A 458 -0.99 15.10 8.58
CA ASP A 458 -0.07 15.27 9.72
C ASP A 458 -0.82 15.60 11.02
N GLU A 459 -1.91 16.38 10.95
CA GLU A 459 -2.75 16.66 12.11
C GLU A 459 -3.54 15.44 12.58
N ILE A 460 -4.07 14.65 11.64
CA ILE A 460 -4.76 13.40 11.95
C ILE A 460 -3.81 12.44 12.66
N GLU A 461 -2.62 12.21 12.11
CA GLU A 461 -1.61 11.33 12.73
C GLU A 461 -1.25 11.80 14.13
N ARG A 462 -0.90 13.07 14.29
CA ARG A 462 -0.56 13.63 15.59
C ARG A 462 -1.68 13.43 16.62
N ILE A 463 -2.94 13.64 16.20
CA ILE A 463 -4.10 13.42 17.09
C ILE A 463 -4.21 11.94 17.44
N LEU A 464 -4.16 11.03 16.47
CA LEU A 464 -4.25 9.59 16.71
C LEU A 464 -3.18 9.13 17.70
N LEU A 465 -1.91 9.49 17.46
CA LEU A 465 -0.78 9.12 18.33
C LEU A 465 -0.93 9.69 19.74
N LYS A 466 -1.30 10.97 19.86
CA LYS A 466 -1.46 11.65 21.16
C LYS A 466 -2.64 11.11 21.98
N THR A 467 -3.66 10.58 21.32
CA THR A 467 -4.92 10.16 21.97
C THR A 467 -5.05 8.66 22.15
N ALA A 468 -4.11 7.88 21.60
CA ALA A 468 -3.98 6.46 21.83
C ALA A 468 -3.93 6.16 23.35
N THR A 469 -4.52 5.04 23.75
CA THR A 469 -4.36 4.49 25.10
C THR A 469 -3.06 3.69 25.11
N PRO A 470 -2.02 4.12 25.86
CA PRO A 470 -0.73 3.43 25.88
C PRO A 470 -0.88 1.96 26.26
N LEU A 471 -0.17 1.07 25.56
CA LEU A 471 -0.12 -0.36 25.85
C LEU A 471 1.32 -0.82 26.07
N THR A 472 1.46 -1.76 27.00
CA THR A 472 2.73 -2.37 27.41
C THR A 472 2.49 -3.81 27.84
N ASP A 473 3.53 -4.65 27.76
CA ASP A 473 3.51 -6.01 28.30
C ASP A 473 4.88 -6.41 28.88
N LYS A 474 5.10 -7.71 29.08
CA LYS A 474 6.36 -8.26 29.62
C LYS A 474 7.57 -8.00 28.70
N THR A 475 7.35 -7.94 27.39
CA THR A 475 8.35 -7.67 26.35
C THR A 475 8.50 -6.16 26.12
N PHE A 476 7.39 -5.46 25.91
CA PHE A 476 7.32 -4.04 25.63
C PHE A 476 6.95 -3.23 26.87
N LYS A 477 7.94 -2.92 27.71
CA LYS A 477 7.74 -2.34 29.06
C LYS A 477 7.40 -0.85 29.09
N LYS A 478 7.46 -0.15 27.96
CA LYS A 478 7.23 1.30 27.84
C LYS A 478 6.40 1.58 26.59
N SER A 479 5.77 2.75 26.54
CA SER A 479 5.08 3.26 25.34
C SER A 479 5.63 4.65 24.99
N PRO A 480 5.81 4.98 23.69
CA PRO A 480 5.59 4.11 22.53
C PRO A 480 6.62 2.96 22.44
N ASN A 481 6.30 1.91 21.67
CA ASN A 481 7.16 0.75 21.47
C ASN A 481 6.92 0.06 20.12
N ASN A 482 7.81 -0.85 19.74
CA ASN A 482 7.78 -1.54 18.45
C ASN A 482 6.73 -2.67 18.31
N GLY A 483 5.94 -2.94 19.36
CA GLY A 483 4.83 -3.92 19.30
C GLY A 483 3.48 -3.25 19.10
N TYR A 484 3.16 -2.28 19.98
CA TYR A 484 1.87 -1.60 20.04
C TYR A 484 1.88 -0.19 19.42
N GLY A 485 3.04 0.30 18.99
CA GLY A 485 3.20 1.71 18.65
C GLY A 485 2.93 2.61 19.83
N TYR A 486 2.09 3.62 19.63
CA TYR A 486 1.59 4.52 20.67
C TYR A 486 0.46 3.90 21.52
N GLY A 487 0.02 2.69 21.21
CA GLY A 487 -1.00 1.94 21.97
C GLY A 487 -2.29 1.72 21.21
N LEU A 488 -3.39 1.46 21.92
CA LEU A 488 -4.71 1.22 21.33
C LEU A 488 -5.35 2.53 20.86
N VAL A 489 -5.82 2.56 19.61
CA VAL A 489 -6.58 3.71 19.08
C VAL A 489 -7.86 3.97 19.87
N ASN A 490 -8.16 5.26 20.12
CA ASN A 490 -9.34 5.68 20.88
C ASN A 490 -10.17 6.71 20.09
N ALA A 491 -11.31 6.28 19.56
CA ALA A 491 -12.18 7.09 18.70
C ALA A 491 -12.71 8.34 19.41
N LEU A 492 -13.13 8.23 20.67
CA LEU A 492 -13.69 9.34 21.42
C LEU A 492 -12.65 10.44 21.67
N LYS A 493 -11.46 10.06 22.16
CA LYS A 493 -10.39 11.03 22.43
C LYS A 493 -9.90 11.68 21.14
N ALA A 494 -9.74 10.90 20.07
CA ALA A 494 -9.33 11.41 18.76
C ALA A 494 -10.37 12.39 18.18
N PHE A 495 -11.66 12.04 18.25
CA PHE A 495 -12.77 12.90 17.81
C PHE A 495 -12.82 14.21 18.60
N ASP A 496 -12.74 14.16 19.94
CA ASP A 496 -12.78 15.35 20.78
C ASP A 496 -11.55 16.25 20.58
N ALA A 497 -10.38 15.67 20.29
CA ALA A 497 -9.19 16.43 19.92
C ALA A 497 -9.33 17.09 18.54
N ALA A 498 -9.83 16.36 17.53
CA ALA A 498 -10.13 16.89 16.19
C ALA A 498 -11.12 18.06 16.23
N LYS A 499 -12.14 17.97 17.10
CA LYS A 499 -13.12 19.05 17.25
C LYS A 499 -12.53 20.35 17.82
N LYS A 500 -11.44 20.27 18.59
CA LYS A 500 -10.76 21.42 19.21
C LYS A 500 -9.79 22.14 18.28
N THR A 501 -9.42 21.55 17.14
CA THR A 501 -8.55 22.18 16.14
C THR A 501 -9.31 23.00 15.10
N LYS A 502 -10.64 22.96 15.15
CA LYS A 502 -11.53 23.81 14.35
C LYS A 502 -11.63 25.19 14.98
#